data_AF-A0A9P7FAQ4-F1
#
_entry.id   AF-A0A9P7FAQ4-F1
#
_cell.length_a   1.000
_cell.length_b   1.000
_cell.length_c   1.000
_cell.angle_alpha   90.00
_cell.angle_beta   90.00
_cell.angle_gamma   90.00
#
_symmetry.space_group_name_H-M   'P 1'
#
loop_
_entity.id
_entity.type
_entity.pdbx_description
1 polymer ?
#
loop_
_entity_poly.entity_id
_entity_poly.type
_entity_poly.pdbx_seq_one_letter_code
_entity_poly.pdbx_strand_id
1 'polypeptide(L)'
;MMTRGISIVNTLPVELLYEIQLFSASPYLPLTCKTLHGIFSASPPSYRAQYLIASIEAAQVRDNLILSKLLRYPICTVDVLESLFRISSNIIPLTWIPELPRRLFRSLTPKSRAKTPSWTDQDHPLPFVKYLFTCAKIRPPYVNSHDGYALTKAVQVGFLPLVRFLLDHGASPRCKNNMPIIVAIYRKDLSLVRLLVEKVDCRERGPEALKQKGKEQKLEDRAQVTPDMLKVAVKLNARDIVEYFMKEKGCVPDLQTLQMMR
;
A
#
# COMPACT_ATOMS: atom_id res chain seq x y z
N MET A 1 -7.00 51.72 5.92
CA MET A 1 -5.73 51.11 5.44
C MET A 1 -5.25 50.14 6.50
N MET A 2 -5.51 48.83 6.33
CA MET A 2 -5.00 47.82 7.24
C MET A 2 -3.51 47.62 6.93
N THR A 3 -2.64 48.10 7.80
CA THR A 3 -1.24 47.66 7.84
C THR A 3 -1.26 46.15 8.07
N ARG A 4 -1.07 45.36 6.99
CA ARG A 4 -0.69 43.95 7.13
C ARG A 4 0.63 43.97 7.87
N GLY A 5 0.60 43.73 9.18
CA GLY A 5 1.79 43.57 9.99
C GLY A 5 2.69 42.59 9.27
N ILE A 6 3.86 43.05 8.84
CA ILE A 6 4.86 42.21 8.20
C ILE A 6 5.22 41.18 9.27
N SER A 7 4.65 39.98 9.17
CA SER A 7 5.00 38.90 10.08
C SER A 7 6.50 38.68 9.93
N ILE A 8 7.27 38.86 11.02
CA ILE A 8 8.74 38.70 11.06
C ILE A 8 9.19 37.38 10.40
N VAL A 9 8.32 36.37 10.50
CA VAL A 9 8.46 35.04 9.88
C VAL A 9 8.61 35.10 8.34
N ASN A 10 8.01 36.09 7.67
CA ASN A 10 8.11 36.27 6.22
C ASN A 10 9.37 37.04 5.79
N THR A 11 10.10 37.62 6.74
CA THR A 11 11.35 38.37 6.49
C THR A 11 12.61 37.60 6.86
N LEU A 12 12.47 36.45 7.54
CA LEU A 12 13.59 35.61 7.92
C LEU A 12 14.15 34.83 6.69
N PRO A 13 15.49 34.68 6.60
CA PRO A 13 16.13 33.74 5.68
C PRO A 13 15.60 32.32 5.88
N VAL A 14 15.59 31.54 4.80
CA VAL A 14 15.02 30.18 4.80
C VAL A 14 15.82 29.24 5.71
N GLU A 15 17.12 29.47 5.85
CA GLU A 15 18.04 28.71 6.70
C GLU A 15 17.66 28.83 8.17
N LEU A 16 17.34 30.04 8.64
CA LEU A 16 16.89 30.26 10.02
C LEU A 16 15.52 29.63 10.27
N LEU A 17 14.62 29.67 9.28
CA LEU A 17 13.33 28.99 9.37
C LEU A 17 13.50 27.46 9.48
N TYR A 18 14.50 26.92 8.79
CA TYR A 18 14.87 25.51 8.88
C TYR A 18 15.39 25.15 10.27
N GLU A 19 16.30 25.93 10.84
CA GLU A 19 16.83 25.72 12.20
C GLU A 19 15.75 25.81 13.28
N ILE A 20 14.88 26.82 13.21
CA ILE A 20 13.75 26.98 14.15
C ILE A 20 12.86 25.73 14.12
N GLN A 21 12.59 25.20 12.94
CA GLN A 21 11.76 24.01 12.78
C GLN A 21 12.47 22.73 13.26
N LEU A 22 13.78 22.61 13.05
CA LEU A 22 14.56 21.48 13.57
C LEU A 22 14.60 21.49 15.09
N PHE A 23 14.84 22.65 15.69
CA PHE A 23 14.90 22.81 17.15
C PHE A 23 13.54 22.55 17.80
N SER A 24 12.45 23.07 17.20
CA SER A 24 11.11 22.88 17.74
C SER A 24 10.54 21.48 17.49
N ALA A 25 11.04 20.76 16.47
CA ALA A 25 10.58 19.43 16.02
C ALA A 25 9.04 19.32 15.85
N SER A 26 8.36 20.45 15.65
CA SER A 26 6.90 20.54 15.73
C SER A 26 6.24 20.36 14.35
N PRO A 27 5.32 19.41 14.17
CA PRO A 27 4.64 19.20 12.89
C PRO A 27 3.65 20.32 12.54
N TYR A 28 3.33 21.20 13.48
CA TYR A 28 2.30 22.24 13.31
C TYR A 28 2.87 23.55 12.76
N LEU A 29 4.17 23.81 12.88
CA LEU A 29 4.77 25.07 12.42
C LEU A 29 4.51 25.32 10.92
N PRO A 30 4.68 24.34 10.01
CA PRO A 30 4.40 24.55 8.58
C PRO A 30 2.92 24.85 8.30
N LEU A 31 2.01 24.47 9.20
CA LEU A 31 0.57 24.64 9.03
C LEU A 31 0.05 26.00 9.48
N THR A 32 0.87 26.77 10.20
CA THR A 32 0.48 28.08 10.73
C THR A 32 0.28 29.13 9.63
N CYS A 33 1.02 29.04 8.51
CA CYS A 33 0.94 29.99 7.41
C CYS A 33 1.21 29.33 6.05
N LYS A 34 0.57 29.84 4.99
CA LYS A 34 0.78 29.37 3.61
C LYS A 34 2.21 29.56 3.12
N THR A 35 2.89 30.64 3.54
CA THR A 35 4.29 30.92 3.16
C THR A 35 5.21 29.86 3.75
N LEU A 36 5.11 29.60 5.06
CA LEU A 36 5.83 28.53 5.74
C LEU A 36 5.52 27.16 5.14
N HIS A 37 4.25 26.85 4.88
CA HIS A 37 3.89 25.60 4.22
C HIS A 37 4.61 25.46 2.87
N GLY A 38 4.59 26.51 2.03
CA GLY A 38 5.32 26.56 0.76
C GLY A 38 6.81 26.28 0.92
N ILE A 39 7.47 27.01 1.82
CA ILE A 39 8.90 26.87 2.12
C ILE A 39 9.27 25.44 2.55
N PHE A 40 8.56 24.88 3.52
CA PHE A 40 8.87 23.54 4.03
C PHE A 40 8.46 22.44 3.04
N SER A 41 7.39 22.63 2.26
CA SER A 41 7.00 21.69 1.19
C SER A 41 7.96 21.68 0.01
N ALA A 42 8.73 22.76 -0.21
CA ALA A 42 9.79 22.85 -1.21
C ALA A 42 11.18 22.47 -0.66
N SER A 43 11.29 22.14 0.62
CA SER A 43 12.58 21.84 1.27
C SER A 43 13.32 20.65 0.67
N PRO A 44 14.67 20.63 0.72
CA PRO A 44 15.47 19.54 0.18
C PRO A 44 15.30 18.23 0.98
N PRO A 45 15.55 17.05 0.37
CA PRO A 45 15.41 15.76 1.04
C PRO A 45 16.31 15.58 2.28
N SER A 46 17.51 16.17 2.26
CA SER A 46 18.44 16.17 3.39
C SER A 46 17.86 16.83 4.62
N TYR A 47 17.25 18.01 4.45
CA TYR A 47 16.57 18.75 5.51
C TYR A 47 15.40 17.94 6.09
N ARG A 48 14.57 17.36 5.21
CA ARG A 48 13.44 16.52 5.65
C ARG A 48 13.90 15.32 6.46
N ALA A 49 15.04 14.71 6.08
CA ALA A 49 15.64 13.61 6.84
C ALA A 49 16.10 14.06 8.23
N GLN A 50 16.78 15.22 8.33
CA GLN A 50 17.18 15.80 9.63
C GLN A 50 15.97 16.09 10.51
N TYR A 51 14.91 16.68 9.95
CA TYR A 51 13.67 16.95 10.68
C TYR A 51 13.00 15.67 11.18
N LEU A 52 13.01 14.60 10.39
CA LEU A 52 12.46 13.31 10.81
C LEU A 52 13.24 12.73 11.99
N ILE A 53 14.58 12.83 11.99
CA ILE A 53 15.44 12.41 13.09
C ILE A 53 15.11 13.22 14.36
N ALA A 54 15.10 14.55 14.26
CA ALA A 54 14.74 15.42 15.37
C ALA A 54 13.34 15.13 15.93
N SER A 55 12.37 14.81 15.06
CA SER A 55 11.00 14.45 15.46
C SER A 55 10.90 13.08 16.16
N ILE A 56 11.83 12.17 15.89
CA ILE A 56 11.94 10.89 16.62
C ILE A 56 12.56 11.11 17.98
N GLU A 57 13.68 11.84 18.04
CA GLU A 57 14.40 12.17 19.27
C GLU A 57 13.50 12.91 20.25
N ALA A 58 12.80 13.95 19.78
CA ALA A 58 11.85 14.71 20.60
C ALA A 58 10.69 13.86 21.14
N ALA A 59 10.32 12.79 20.45
CA ALA A 59 9.21 11.92 20.83
C ALA A 59 9.63 10.68 21.62
N GLN A 60 10.93 10.52 21.93
CA GLN A 60 11.50 9.39 22.70
C GLN A 60 10.94 8.03 22.27
N VAL A 61 10.88 7.80 20.96
CA VAL A 61 10.27 6.59 20.39
C VAL A 61 11.20 5.41 20.62
N ARG A 62 10.65 4.29 21.09
CA ARG A 62 11.37 3.02 21.18
C ARG A 62 11.96 2.61 19.82
N ASP A 63 13.19 2.10 19.83
CA ASP A 63 13.96 1.77 18.64
C ASP A 63 13.23 0.86 17.63
N ASN A 64 12.38 -0.05 18.15
CA ASN A 64 11.59 -0.98 17.36
C ASN A 64 10.46 -0.34 16.51
N LEU A 65 10.04 0.88 16.84
CA LEU A 65 8.94 1.58 16.16
C LEU A 65 9.42 2.76 15.31
N ILE A 66 10.71 3.05 15.29
CA ILE A 66 11.30 4.20 14.58
C ILE A 66 10.92 4.15 13.10
N LEU A 67 11.22 3.06 12.40
CA LEU A 67 10.90 2.92 10.97
C LEU A 67 9.41 2.99 10.69
N SER A 68 8.59 2.28 11.48
CA SER A 68 7.13 2.32 11.35
C SER A 68 6.59 3.74 11.52
N LYS A 69 7.16 4.53 12.43
CA LYS A 69 6.80 5.93 12.63
C LYS A 69 7.27 6.82 11.48
N LEU A 70 8.52 6.66 11.02
CA LEU A 70 9.07 7.38 9.87
C LEU A 70 8.21 7.25 8.62
N LEU A 71 7.83 6.01 8.31
CA LEU A 71 7.02 5.71 7.14
C LEU A 71 5.61 6.33 7.23
N ARG A 72 5.09 6.62 8.44
CA ARG A 72 3.81 7.32 8.63
C ARG A 72 3.87 8.81 8.27
N TYR A 73 5.05 9.44 8.25
CA TYR A 73 5.15 10.84 7.84
C TYR A 73 5.03 10.98 6.32
N PRO A 74 4.20 11.91 5.80
CA PRO A 74 4.00 12.09 4.36
C PRO A 74 5.28 12.54 3.64
N ILE A 75 6.16 13.25 4.34
CA ILE A 75 7.45 13.74 3.84
C ILE A 75 8.48 12.64 3.59
N CYS A 76 8.22 11.40 4.05
CA CYS A 76 9.12 10.27 3.84
C CYS A 76 8.94 9.71 2.42
N THR A 77 9.88 10.06 1.54
CA THR A 77 10.03 9.58 0.15
C THR A 77 11.31 8.76 0.02
N VAL A 78 11.58 8.18 -1.17
CA VAL A 78 12.82 7.42 -1.45
C VAL A 78 14.05 8.26 -1.12
N ASP A 79 14.13 9.48 -1.68
CA ASP A 79 15.30 10.36 -1.52
C ASP A 79 15.53 10.76 -0.06
N VAL A 80 14.45 10.92 0.70
CA VAL A 80 14.51 11.25 2.13
C VAL A 80 15.01 10.05 2.93
N LEU A 81 14.56 8.83 2.61
CA LEU A 81 15.10 7.61 3.23
C LEU A 81 16.58 7.43 2.90
N GLU A 82 16.99 7.66 1.64
CA GLU A 82 18.39 7.61 1.26
C GLU A 82 19.25 8.62 2.01
N SER A 83 18.76 9.86 2.11
CA SER A 83 19.42 10.91 2.90
C SER A 83 19.50 10.54 4.37
N LEU A 84 18.45 9.94 4.92
CA LEU A 84 18.41 9.46 6.30
C LEU A 84 19.46 8.37 6.53
N PHE A 85 19.61 7.39 5.62
CA PHE A 85 20.66 6.38 5.73
C PHE A 85 22.08 6.93 5.62
N ARG A 86 22.28 8.07 4.92
CA ARG A 86 23.58 8.74 4.85
C ARG A 86 23.92 9.46 6.15
N ILE A 87 22.94 10.12 6.75
CA ILE A 87 23.10 10.87 8.01
C ILE A 87 23.24 9.91 9.19
N SER A 88 22.46 8.84 9.18
CA SER A 88 22.34 7.91 10.27
C SER A 88 22.35 6.46 9.75
N SER A 89 23.54 5.89 9.68
CA SER A 89 23.74 4.47 9.41
C SER A 89 23.33 3.55 10.59
N ASN A 90 23.20 4.09 11.81
CA ASN A 90 23.04 3.29 13.03
C ASN A 90 21.66 3.39 13.73
N ILE A 91 20.81 4.38 13.42
CA ILE A 91 19.52 4.59 14.14
C ILE A 91 18.45 3.56 13.74
N ILE A 92 18.62 2.84 12.64
CA ILE A 92 17.62 1.88 12.17
C ILE A 92 18.07 0.46 12.51
N PRO A 93 17.65 -0.11 13.65
CA PRO A 93 17.96 -1.48 13.97
C PRO A 93 17.22 -2.42 12.99
N LEU A 94 17.98 -3.23 12.26
CA LEU A 94 17.47 -4.24 11.31
C LEU A 94 16.67 -5.38 11.96
N THR A 95 16.61 -5.38 13.29
CA THR A 95 16.00 -6.43 14.10
C THR A 95 14.47 -6.43 14.00
N TRP A 96 13.82 -5.30 13.74
CA TRP A 96 12.35 -5.19 13.70
C TRP A 96 11.76 -5.06 12.30
N ILE A 97 10.60 -5.70 12.10
CA ILE A 97 9.82 -5.64 10.86
C ILE A 97 8.94 -4.39 10.91
N PRO A 98 9.11 -3.41 10.00
CA PRO A 98 8.29 -2.22 9.99
C PRO A 98 6.86 -2.51 9.50
N GLU A 99 5.91 -1.71 9.97
CA GLU A 99 4.53 -1.73 9.48
C GLU A 99 4.42 -0.97 8.15
N LEU A 100 3.65 -1.51 7.21
CA LEU A 100 3.33 -0.83 5.96
C LEU A 100 2.21 0.21 6.20
N PRO A 101 2.50 1.53 6.10
CA PRO A 101 1.56 2.55 6.53
C PRO A 101 0.40 2.73 5.54
N ARG A 102 -0.82 2.90 6.09
CA ARG A 102 -2.05 3.10 5.30
C ARG A 102 -2.00 4.33 4.39
N ARG A 103 -1.19 5.35 4.71
CA ARG A 103 -1.13 6.61 3.95
C ARG A 103 -0.75 6.39 2.48
N LEU A 104 0.10 5.40 2.20
CA LEU A 104 0.61 5.14 0.84
C LEU A 104 -0.52 4.71 -0.10
N PHE A 105 -1.56 4.09 0.46
CA PHE A 105 -2.71 3.59 -0.28
C PHE A 105 -3.94 4.49 -0.14
N ARG A 106 -3.90 5.51 0.72
CA ARG A 106 -5.04 6.43 0.95
C ARG A 106 -5.26 7.37 -0.24
N SER A 107 -4.18 7.77 -0.92
CA SER A 107 -4.24 8.64 -2.11
C SER A 107 -4.77 7.92 -3.35
N LEU A 108 -4.84 6.58 -3.32
CA LEU A 108 -5.37 5.79 -4.42
C LEU A 108 -6.90 5.99 -4.53
N THR A 109 -7.32 6.82 -5.46
CA THR A 109 -8.71 7.01 -5.83
C THR A 109 -9.04 6.23 -7.11
N PRO A 110 -10.26 5.68 -7.24
CA PRO A 110 -10.70 5.09 -8.49
C PRO A 110 -10.73 6.19 -9.57
N LYS A 111 -9.83 6.13 -10.55
CA LYS A 111 -9.93 6.93 -11.78
C LYS A 111 -11.26 6.55 -12.46
N SER A 112 -11.99 7.56 -12.95
CA SER A 112 -13.37 7.51 -13.45
C SER A 112 -13.81 6.18 -14.11
N ARG A 113 -15.09 5.79 -13.87
CA ARG A 113 -15.73 4.57 -14.40
C ARG A 113 -15.75 4.45 -15.93
N ALA A 114 -15.39 5.50 -16.68
CA ALA A 114 -15.54 5.57 -18.13
C ALA A 114 -14.39 4.93 -18.93
N LYS A 115 -13.23 4.63 -18.31
CA LYS A 115 -12.12 3.95 -18.98
C LYS A 115 -11.31 3.22 -17.93
N THR A 116 -11.13 1.91 -18.08
CA THR A 116 -10.28 1.10 -17.19
C THR A 116 -8.94 1.82 -17.00
N PRO A 117 -8.63 2.31 -15.79
CA PRO A 117 -7.36 3.00 -15.59
C PRO A 117 -6.24 2.00 -15.78
N SER A 118 -5.44 2.20 -16.84
CA SER A 118 -4.20 1.46 -17.04
C SER A 118 -3.20 1.98 -16.01
N TRP A 119 -3.20 1.36 -14.83
CA TRP A 119 -2.16 1.57 -13.84
C TRP A 119 -0.89 0.89 -14.33
N THR A 120 0.21 1.62 -14.30
CA THR A 120 1.52 1.17 -14.74
C THR A 120 2.43 0.89 -13.54
N ASP A 121 3.57 0.24 -13.79
CA ASP A 121 4.57 -0.02 -12.74
C ASP A 121 5.19 1.24 -12.12
N GLN A 122 5.05 2.38 -12.80
CA GLN A 122 5.62 3.67 -12.39
C GLN A 122 4.64 4.52 -11.56
N ASP A 123 3.37 4.14 -11.49
CA ASP A 123 2.38 4.89 -10.74
C ASP A 123 2.57 4.71 -9.23
N HIS A 124 2.51 5.82 -8.47
CA HIS A 124 2.53 5.78 -7.01
C HIS A 124 1.34 4.96 -6.48
N PRO A 125 1.51 4.10 -5.45
CA PRO A 125 2.68 3.96 -4.56
C PRO A 125 3.70 2.90 -4.98
N LEU A 126 3.55 2.26 -6.14
CA LEU A 126 4.30 1.04 -6.45
C LEU A 126 5.83 1.20 -6.47
N PRO A 127 6.44 2.24 -7.08
CA PRO A 127 7.89 2.43 -7.03
C PRO A 127 8.43 2.55 -5.60
N PHE A 128 7.72 3.28 -4.75
CA PHE A 128 8.11 3.46 -3.35
C PHE A 128 7.99 2.15 -2.57
N VAL A 129 6.91 1.38 -2.78
CA VAL A 129 6.73 0.07 -2.16
C VAL A 129 7.82 -0.90 -2.64
N LYS A 130 8.11 -0.97 -3.95
CA LYS A 130 9.22 -1.78 -4.48
C LYS A 130 10.54 -1.44 -3.80
N TYR A 131 10.86 -0.15 -3.68
CA TYR A 131 12.05 0.31 -2.98
C TYR A 131 12.11 -0.19 -1.52
N LEU A 132 11.01 -0.11 -0.76
CA LEU A 132 10.97 -0.57 0.63
C LEU A 132 11.22 -2.09 0.78
N PHE A 133 10.79 -2.89 -0.18
CA PHE A 133 10.98 -4.35 -0.14
C PHE A 133 12.34 -4.80 -0.69
N THR A 134 12.95 -4.04 -1.60
CA THR A 134 14.28 -4.34 -2.18
C THR A 134 15.44 -3.74 -1.37
N CYS A 135 15.19 -2.73 -0.53
CA CYS A 135 16.24 -2.04 0.21
C CYS A 135 16.91 -2.97 1.23
N ALA A 136 18.21 -3.26 1.05
CA ALA A 136 18.99 -4.09 1.96
C ALA A 136 19.20 -3.47 3.36
N LYS A 137 19.00 -2.15 3.50
CA LYS A 137 19.18 -1.41 4.75
C LYS A 137 17.96 -1.45 5.67
N ILE A 138 16.83 -2.00 5.21
CA ILE A 138 15.62 -2.16 6.00
C ILE A 138 15.13 -3.61 5.84
N ARG A 139 14.58 -4.18 6.90
CA ARG A 139 13.81 -5.42 6.78
C ARG A 139 12.51 -5.15 6.03
N PRO A 140 12.10 -5.98 5.05
CA PRO A 140 10.90 -5.73 4.27
C PRO A 140 9.69 -5.55 5.19
N PRO A 141 8.85 -4.52 4.96
CA PRO A 141 7.71 -4.25 5.83
C PRO A 141 6.70 -5.38 5.76
N TYR A 142 5.93 -5.55 6.84
CA TYR A 142 4.91 -6.58 6.88
C TYR A 142 3.79 -6.27 5.87
N VAL A 143 3.68 -7.09 4.83
CA VAL A 143 2.77 -6.86 3.70
C VAL A 143 1.29 -6.85 4.10
N ASN A 144 0.93 -7.63 5.13
CA ASN A 144 -0.45 -7.74 5.63
C ASN A 144 -0.74 -6.78 6.79
N SER A 145 0.07 -5.73 7.01
CA SER A 145 -0.21 -4.69 8.00
C SER A 145 -1.62 -4.12 7.86
N HIS A 146 -2.24 -3.81 9.01
CA HIS A 146 -3.62 -3.31 9.08
C HIS A 146 -4.64 -4.23 8.40
N ASP A 147 -4.55 -5.53 8.66
CA ASP A 147 -5.44 -6.56 8.12
C ASP A 147 -5.51 -6.55 6.59
N GLY A 148 -4.35 -6.46 5.93
CA GLY A 148 -4.28 -6.50 4.45
C GLY A 148 -4.89 -5.27 3.78
N TYR A 149 -4.84 -4.10 4.44
CA TYR A 149 -5.37 -2.84 3.89
C TYR A 149 -4.78 -2.51 2.51
N ALA A 150 -3.47 -2.74 2.33
CA ALA A 150 -2.76 -2.50 1.08
C ALA A 150 -3.37 -3.29 -0.09
N LEU A 151 -3.55 -4.60 0.09
CA LEU A 151 -4.14 -5.48 -0.92
C LEU A 151 -5.59 -5.08 -1.19
N THR A 152 -6.39 -4.86 -0.14
CA THR A 152 -7.80 -4.46 -0.28
C THR A 152 -7.94 -3.17 -1.10
N LYS A 153 -7.08 -2.17 -0.87
CA LYS A 153 -7.11 -0.91 -1.63
C LYS A 153 -6.62 -1.06 -3.06
N ALA A 154 -5.56 -1.82 -3.30
CA ALA A 154 -5.07 -2.11 -4.65
C ALA A 154 -6.17 -2.78 -5.50
N VAL A 155 -6.90 -3.73 -4.91
CA VAL A 155 -8.04 -4.42 -5.53
C VAL A 155 -9.20 -3.45 -5.78
N GLN A 156 -9.56 -2.61 -4.81
CA GLN A 156 -10.65 -1.64 -4.96
C GLN A 156 -10.43 -0.72 -6.17
N VAL A 157 -9.17 -0.36 -6.44
CA VAL A 157 -8.79 0.58 -7.49
C VAL A 157 -8.51 -0.13 -8.82
N GLY A 158 -8.26 -1.44 -8.80
CA GLY A 158 -7.89 -2.22 -9.98
C GLY A 158 -6.43 -2.04 -10.39
N PHE A 159 -5.54 -1.75 -9.44
CA PHE A 159 -4.10 -1.59 -9.70
C PHE A 159 -3.44 -2.97 -9.82
N LEU A 160 -3.58 -3.61 -10.99
CA LEU A 160 -3.09 -4.98 -11.22
C LEU A 160 -1.60 -5.19 -10.93
N PRO A 161 -0.65 -4.33 -11.38
CA PRO A 161 0.76 -4.49 -11.03
C PRO A 161 1.02 -4.49 -9.52
N LEU A 162 0.33 -3.62 -8.76
CA LEU A 162 0.45 -3.56 -7.31
C LEU A 162 -0.14 -4.81 -6.64
N VAL A 163 -1.29 -5.32 -7.11
CA VAL A 163 -1.89 -6.55 -6.58
C VAL A 163 -0.95 -7.74 -6.77
N ARG A 164 -0.38 -7.90 -7.97
CA ARG A 164 0.61 -8.96 -8.26
C ARG A 164 1.82 -8.85 -7.34
N PHE A 165 2.42 -7.67 -7.27
CA PHE A 165 3.57 -7.41 -6.41
C PHE A 165 3.28 -7.79 -4.95
N LEU A 166 2.14 -7.37 -4.39
CA LEU A 166 1.77 -7.68 -3.01
C LEU A 166 1.60 -9.19 -2.79
N LEU A 167 0.93 -9.89 -3.71
CA LEU A 167 0.73 -11.34 -3.62
C LEU A 167 2.05 -12.12 -3.72
N ASP A 168 2.97 -11.69 -4.59
CA ASP A 168 4.29 -12.30 -4.75
C ASP A 168 5.14 -12.15 -3.48
N HIS A 169 4.91 -11.08 -2.71
CA HIS A 169 5.55 -10.84 -1.41
C HIS A 169 4.76 -11.42 -0.22
N GLY A 170 3.79 -12.31 -0.47
CA GLY A 170 3.07 -13.04 0.58
C GLY A 170 1.83 -12.34 1.15
N ALA A 171 1.24 -11.38 0.42
CA ALA A 171 -0.03 -10.81 0.82
C ALA A 171 -1.12 -11.89 0.83
N SER A 172 -1.88 -11.97 1.92
CA SER A 172 -2.95 -12.94 2.06
C SER A 172 -4.29 -12.34 1.62
N PRO A 173 -4.98 -12.92 0.63
CA PRO A 173 -6.31 -12.50 0.23
C PRO A 173 -7.38 -12.80 1.30
N ARG A 174 -7.02 -13.57 2.35
CA ARG A 174 -7.91 -13.97 3.45
C ARG A 174 -8.07 -12.90 4.53
N CYS A 175 -7.25 -11.85 4.49
CA CYS A 175 -7.29 -10.80 5.50
C CYS A 175 -8.68 -10.15 5.61
N LYS A 176 -9.06 -9.81 6.84
CA LYS A 176 -10.35 -9.17 7.18
C LYS A 176 -11.56 -9.93 6.59
N ASN A 177 -11.66 -11.23 6.83
CA ASN A 177 -12.76 -12.07 6.34
C ASN A 177 -12.90 -12.05 4.81
N ASN A 178 -11.80 -12.30 4.09
CA ASN A 178 -11.76 -12.32 2.62
C ASN A 178 -12.17 -10.99 1.96
N MET A 179 -11.97 -9.86 2.66
CA MET A 179 -12.37 -8.54 2.17
C MET A 179 -11.79 -8.19 0.79
N PRO A 180 -10.51 -8.49 0.47
CA PRO A 180 -9.98 -8.26 -0.87
C PRO A 180 -10.80 -8.95 -1.96
N ILE A 181 -11.23 -10.19 -1.73
CA ILE A 181 -11.99 -10.97 -2.72
C ILE A 181 -13.41 -10.42 -2.83
N ILE A 182 -14.05 -10.10 -1.70
CA ILE A 182 -15.38 -9.47 -1.71
C ILE A 182 -15.36 -8.15 -2.51
N VAL A 183 -14.33 -7.32 -2.33
CA VAL A 183 -14.18 -6.08 -3.12
C VAL A 183 -14.00 -6.36 -4.61
N ALA A 184 -13.30 -7.44 -4.99
CA ALA A 184 -13.19 -7.87 -6.38
C ALA A 184 -14.57 -8.25 -6.97
N ILE A 185 -15.40 -8.96 -6.19
CA ILE A 185 -16.77 -9.32 -6.57
C ILE A 185 -17.63 -8.07 -6.77
N TYR A 186 -17.53 -7.08 -5.88
CA TYR A 186 -18.21 -5.78 -6.04
C TYR A 186 -17.83 -5.04 -7.33
N ARG A 187 -16.60 -5.25 -7.83
CA ARG A 187 -16.15 -4.70 -9.12
C ARG A 187 -16.63 -5.52 -10.33
N LYS A 188 -17.16 -6.72 -10.11
CA LYS A 188 -17.53 -7.71 -11.14
C LYS A 188 -16.35 -8.09 -12.04
N ASP A 189 -15.14 -8.10 -11.49
CA ASP A 189 -13.92 -8.39 -12.23
C ASP A 189 -13.48 -9.83 -11.98
N LEU A 190 -13.85 -10.74 -12.89
CA LEU A 190 -13.53 -12.17 -12.79
C LEU A 190 -12.01 -12.41 -12.82
N SER A 191 -11.27 -11.68 -13.66
CA SER A 191 -9.82 -11.83 -13.79
C SER A 191 -9.12 -11.51 -12.47
N LEU A 192 -9.59 -10.48 -11.76
CA LEU A 192 -9.05 -10.12 -10.46
C LEU A 192 -9.44 -11.13 -9.37
N VAL A 193 -10.67 -11.68 -9.40
CA VAL A 193 -11.07 -12.76 -8.49
C VAL A 193 -10.20 -13.99 -8.67
N ARG A 194 -9.98 -14.42 -9.92
CA ARG A 194 -9.08 -15.55 -10.24
C ARG A 194 -7.67 -15.30 -9.70
N LEU A 195 -7.12 -14.11 -9.91
CA LEU A 195 -5.78 -13.74 -9.43
C LEU A 195 -5.63 -13.77 -7.90
N LEU A 196 -6.70 -13.51 -7.15
CA LEU A 196 -6.70 -13.58 -5.69
C LEU A 196 -6.93 -15.00 -5.15
N VAL A 197 -7.76 -15.81 -5.84
CA VAL A 197 -8.13 -17.15 -5.38
C VAL A 197 -7.09 -18.18 -5.80
N GLU A 198 -6.67 -18.13 -7.06
CA GLU A 198 -5.71 -19.08 -7.64
C GLU A 198 -4.28 -18.70 -7.26
N LYS A 199 -3.46 -19.73 -7.01
CA LYS A 199 -2.02 -19.54 -6.92
C LYS A 199 -1.45 -19.51 -8.34
N VAL A 200 -1.22 -18.30 -8.85
CA VAL A 200 -0.50 -18.13 -10.11
C VAL A 200 0.96 -18.50 -9.86
N ASP A 201 1.39 -19.64 -10.40
CA ASP A 201 2.81 -19.97 -10.48
C ASP A 201 3.46 -19.05 -11.51
N CYS A 202 4.09 -17.97 -11.05
CA CYS A 202 4.97 -17.14 -11.86
C CYS A 202 6.32 -17.85 -12.11
N ARG A 203 6.32 -19.16 -12.40
CA ARG A 203 7.46 -19.78 -13.07
C ARG A 203 7.27 -19.51 -14.55
N GLU A 204 8.05 -18.57 -15.08
CA GLU A 204 8.17 -18.34 -16.50
C GLU A 204 8.31 -19.69 -17.21
N ARG A 205 7.30 -20.04 -18.00
CA ARG A 205 7.28 -21.24 -18.82
C ARG A 205 8.27 -20.99 -19.97
N GLY A 206 9.57 -21.15 -19.68
CA GLY A 206 10.62 -21.13 -20.70
C GLY A 206 10.33 -22.19 -21.78
N PRO A 207 10.81 -21.99 -23.01
CA PRO A 207 10.50 -22.85 -24.16
C PRO A 207 10.98 -24.32 -24.02
N GLU A 208 11.75 -24.66 -22.98
CA GLU A 208 12.27 -26.02 -22.75
C GLU A 208 11.28 -26.96 -22.01
N ALA A 209 10.16 -26.45 -21.50
CA ALA A 209 9.20 -27.22 -20.68
C ALA A 209 8.16 -28.04 -21.47
N LEU A 210 8.39 -28.32 -22.76
CA LEU A 210 7.45 -29.09 -23.61
C LEU A 210 7.57 -30.62 -23.49
N LYS A 211 8.43 -31.15 -22.59
CA LYS A 211 8.66 -32.61 -22.48
C LYS A 211 8.12 -33.28 -21.22
N GLN A 212 7.42 -32.59 -20.32
CA GLN A 212 6.78 -33.24 -19.16
C GLN A 212 5.27 -33.03 -19.16
N LYS A 213 4.56 -33.87 -19.95
CA LYS A 213 3.16 -34.21 -19.69
C LYS A 213 3.12 -35.06 -18.41
N GLY A 214 2.98 -34.43 -17.25
CA GLY A 214 2.92 -35.18 -16.00
C GLY A 214 2.61 -34.34 -14.78
N LYS A 215 1.32 -34.32 -14.41
CA LYS A 215 0.74 -33.83 -13.14
C LYS A 215 0.77 -32.31 -12.97
N GLU A 216 -0.35 -31.68 -13.35
CA GLU A 216 -0.84 -30.50 -12.64
C GLU A 216 -0.99 -30.88 -11.16
N GLN A 217 0.06 -30.69 -10.37
CA GLN A 217 -0.10 -30.66 -8.93
C GLN A 217 -0.96 -29.44 -8.65
N LYS A 218 -2.25 -29.66 -8.36
CA LYS A 218 -3.17 -28.61 -7.93
C LYS A 218 -2.55 -27.98 -6.68
N LEU A 219 -1.80 -26.88 -6.85
CA LEU A 219 -1.39 -26.07 -5.72
C LEU A 219 -2.67 -25.62 -5.03
N GLU A 220 -2.74 -25.83 -3.73
CA GLU A 220 -3.88 -25.39 -2.93
C GLU A 220 -4.15 -23.90 -3.17
N ASP A 221 -5.43 -23.56 -3.34
CA ASP A 221 -5.86 -22.20 -3.58
C ASP A 221 -5.38 -21.26 -2.47
N ARG A 222 -5.01 -20.02 -2.85
CA ARG A 222 -4.57 -18.98 -1.89
C ARG A 222 -5.68 -18.62 -0.90
N ALA A 223 -6.93 -18.76 -1.32
CA ALA A 223 -8.11 -18.62 -0.48
C ALA A 223 -9.18 -19.64 -0.86
N GLN A 224 -9.77 -20.25 0.15
CA GLN A 224 -10.99 -21.03 -0.02
C GLN A 224 -12.18 -20.07 -0.23
N VAL A 225 -13.00 -20.38 -1.23
CA VAL A 225 -14.23 -19.62 -1.52
C VAL A 225 -15.28 -20.01 -0.49
N THR A 226 -15.83 -19.02 0.21
CA THR A 226 -16.86 -19.22 1.24
C THR A 226 -18.27 -19.06 0.65
N PRO A 227 -19.31 -19.68 1.24
CA PRO A 227 -20.69 -19.51 0.79
C PRO A 227 -21.15 -18.04 0.87
N ASP A 228 -20.62 -17.26 1.82
CA ASP A 228 -20.86 -15.83 1.92
C ASP A 228 -20.43 -15.06 0.66
N MET A 229 -19.29 -15.44 0.07
CA MET A 229 -18.78 -14.82 -1.16
C MET A 229 -19.71 -15.12 -2.34
N LEU A 230 -20.21 -16.35 -2.43
CA LEU A 230 -21.19 -16.74 -3.43
C LEU A 230 -22.50 -15.97 -3.26
N LYS A 231 -23.00 -15.83 -2.03
CA LYS A 231 -24.19 -15.02 -1.71
C LYS A 231 -24.03 -13.57 -2.16
N VAL A 232 -22.86 -12.96 -1.93
CA VAL A 232 -22.56 -11.59 -2.39
C VAL A 232 -22.52 -11.53 -3.92
N ALA A 233 -21.91 -12.50 -4.60
CA ALA A 233 -21.83 -12.55 -6.06
C ALA A 233 -23.22 -12.66 -6.72
N VAL A 234 -24.11 -13.48 -6.16
CA VAL A 234 -25.51 -13.63 -6.62
C VAL A 234 -26.28 -12.33 -6.42
N LYS A 235 -26.19 -11.71 -5.24
CA LYS A 235 -26.83 -10.41 -4.96
C LYS A 235 -26.41 -9.31 -5.96
N LEU A 236 -25.16 -9.34 -6.41
CA LEU A 236 -24.63 -8.37 -7.37
C LEU A 236 -24.90 -8.75 -8.83
N ASN A 237 -25.55 -9.90 -9.09
CA ASN A 237 -25.82 -10.45 -10.42
C ASN A 237 -24.53 -10.59 -11.26
N ALA A 238 -23.46 -11.08 -10.64
CA ALA A 238 -22.17 -11.34 -11.30
C ALA A 238 -22.11 -12.80 -11.77
N ARG A 239 -22.79 -13.10 -12.89
CA ARG A 239 -22.98 -14.48 -13.38
C ARG A 239 -21.67 -15.21 -13.63
N ASP A 240 -20.68 -14.55 -14.23
CA ASP A 240 -19.37 -15.15 -14.55
C ASP A 240 -18.62 -15.60 -13.29
N ILE A 241 -18.72 -14.82 -12.20
CA ILE A 241 -18.09 -15.14 -10.90
C ILE A 241 -18.83 -16.27 -10.20
N VAL A 242 -20.17 -16.26 -10.26
CA VAL A 242 -21.01 -17.33 -9.69
C VAL A 242 -20.72 -18.66 -10.40
N GLU A 243 -20.64 -18.65 -11.73
CA GLU A 243 -20.31 -19.82 -12.52
C GLU A 243 -18.92 -20.36 -12.17
N TYR A 244 -17.92 -19.47 -12.05
CA TYR A 244 -16.58 -19.83 -11.59
C TYR A 244 -16.59 -20.48 -10.20
N PHE A 245 -17.29 -19.90 -9.22
CA PHE A 245 -17.38 -20.46 -7.87
C PHE A 245 -18.10 -21.82 -7.81
N MET A 246 -19.15 -22.01 -8.62
CA MET A 246 -19.90 -23.27 -8.63
C MET A 246 -19.20 -24.37 -9.41
N LYS A 247 -18.69 -24.07 -10.62
CA LYS A 247 -18.11 -25.08 -11.52
C LYS A 247 -16.67 -25.40 -11.20
N GLU A 248 -15.83 -24.39 -10.96
CA GLU A 248 -14.39 -24.60 -10.78
C GLU A 248 -14.00 -24.84 -9.32
N LYS A 249 -14.69 -24.18 -8.38
CA LYS A 249 -14.40 -24.28 -6.93
C LYS A 249 -15.37 -25.17 -6.16
N GLY A 250 -16.46 -25.63 -6.78
CA GLY A 250 -17.40 -26.59 -6.19
C GLY A 250 -18.12 -26.08 -4.95
N CYS A 251 -18.28 -24.77 -4.78
CA CYS A 251 -18.96 -24.21 -3.62
C CYS A 251 -20.46 -24.50 -3.65
N VAL A 252 -20.96 -25.17 -2.62
CA VAL A 252 -22.39 -25.47 -2.48
C VAL A 252 -23.14 -24.17 -2.10
N PRO A 253 -24.17 -23.77 -2.86
CA PRO A 253 -24.98 -22.61 -2.52
C PRO A 253 -25.90 -22.86 -1.33
N ASP A 254 -25.98 -21.90 -0.41
CA ASP A 254 -27.00 -21.91 0.65
C ASP A 254 -28.43 -21.86 0.09
N LEU A 255 -29.41 -22.35 0.84
CA LEU A 255 -30.83 -22.33 0.47
C LEU A 255 -31.32 -20.91 0.10
N GLN A 256 -30.86 -19.90 0.82
CA GLN A 256 -31.16 -18.49 0.51
C GLN A 256 -30.56 -18.04 -0.83
N THR A 257 -29.36 -18.52 -1.14
CA THR A 257 -28.66 -18.19 -2.39
C THR A 257 -29.37 -18.85 -3.58
N LEU A 258 -29.87 -20.08 -3.42
CA LEU A 258 -30.69 -20.77 -4.44
C LEU A 258 -32.01 -20.05 -4.73
N GLN A 259 -32.66 -19.47 -3.71
CA GLN A 259 -33.87 -18.66 -3.88
C GLN A 259 -33.61 -17.38 -4.68
N MET A 260 -32.42 -16.78 -4.53
CA MET A 260 -32.03 -15.56 -5.26
C MET A 260 -31.54 -15.83 -6.69
N MET A 261 -31.32 -17.11 -7.06
CA MET A 261 -30.90 -17.53 -8.40
C MET A 261 -32.09 -17.89 -9.32
N ARG A 262 -33.32 -17.96 -8.80
CA ARG A 262 -34.55 -18.16 -9.59
C ARG A 262 -34.98 -16.87 -10.26
#